data_AF-A0A7C2YGL7-F1
#
_entry.id   AF-A0A7C2YGL7-F1
#
_cell.length_a   1.000
_cell.length_b   1.000
_cell.length_c   1.000
_cell.angle_alpha   90.00
_cell.angle_beta   90.00
_cell.angle_gamma   90.00
#
_symmetry.space_group_name_H-M   'P 1'
#
loop_
_entity.id
_entity.type
_entity.pdbx_description
1 polymer ?
#
loop_
_entity_poly.entity_id
_entity_poly.type
_entity_poly.pdbx_seq_one_letter_code
_entity_poly.pdbx_strand_id
1 'polypeptide(L)'
;MLNNLKTAALLALLAGIFMGIGVPVGGMSGLLVGFVLALVMNGFAYWFSDRIVLAMTGAKEVSPQEAPDLHRLVEEVAAQARLPKPRVAIIQADQPNAFATGRDPKHAVVAVTTGIMRILDER
;
A
#
# COMPACT_ATOMS: atom_id res chain seq x y z
N MET A 1 1.65 31.18 4.28
CA MET A 1 0.44 31.65 3.55
C MET A 1 0.47 31.32 2.06
N LEU A 2 1.56 31.58 1.32
CA LEU A 2 1.61 31.33 -0.13
C LEU A 2 1.41 29.85 -0.53
N ASN A 3 1.91 28.90 0.27
CA ASN A 3 1.74 27.47 -0.01
C ASN A 3 0.27 27.03 0.08
N ASN A 4 -0.46 27.49 1.10
CA ASN A 4 -1.89 27.18 1.24
C ASN A 4 -2.69 27.74 0.07
N LEU A 5 -2.32 28.91 -0.45
CA LEU A 5 -2.94 29.50 -1.65
C LEU A 5 -2.64 28.66 -2.91
N LYS A 6 -1.39 28.23 -3.10
CA LYS A 6 -1.02 27.33 -4.21
C LYS A 6 -1.77 26.00 -4.13
N THR A 7 -1.88 25.41 -2.93
CA THR A 7 -2.66 24.19 -2.70
C THR A 7 -4.14 24.41 -3.01
N ALA A 8 -4.74 25.50 -2.52
CA ALA A 8 -6.14 25.82 -2.80
C ALA A 8 -6.38 26.03 -4.31
N ALA A 9 -5.49 26.76 -4.99
CA ALA A 9 -5.57 26.98 -6.43
C ALA A 9 -5.44 25.66 -7.22
N LEU A 10 -4.52 24.78 -6.82
CA LEU A 10 -4.36 23.46 -7.43
C LEU A 10 -5.61 22.58 -7.25
N LEU A 11 -6.16 22.53 -6.03
CA LEU A 11 -7.38 21.76 -5.75
C LEU A 11 -8.59 22.31 -6.49
N ALA A 12 -8.73 23.63 -6.58
CA ALA A 12 -9.81 24.27 -7.35
C ALA A 12 -9.69 23.98 -8.85
N LEU A 13 -8.47 24.05 -9.40
CA LEU A 13 -8.21 23.70 -10.81
C LEU A 13 -8.55 22.24 -11.09
N LEU A 14 -8.11 21.32 -10.24
CA LEU A 14 -8.38 19.89 -10.38
C LEU A 14 -9.89 19.60 -10.30
N ALA A 15 -10.59 20.19 -9.33
CA ALA A 15 -12.05 20.08 -9.22
C ALA A 15 -12.75 20.64 -10.46
N GLY A 16 -12.29 21.78 -10.98
CA GLY A 16 -12.78 22.37 -12.22
C GLY A 16 -12.61 21.46 -13.43
N ILE A 17 -11.46 20.79 -13.55
CA ILE A 17 -11.21 19.80 -14.62
C ILE A 17 -12.18 18.61 -14.49
N PHE A 18 -12.34 18.05 -13.28
CA PHE A 18 -13.28 16.94 -13.05
C PHE A 18 -14.72 17.33 -13.37
N MET A 19 -15.17 18.52 -12.98
CA MET A 19 -16.51 19.00 -13.34
C MET A 19 -16.64 19.26 -14.84
N GLY A 20 -15.65 19.91 -15.45
CA GLY A 20 -15.64 20.25 -16.88
C GLY A 20 -15.70 19.03 -17.79
N ILE A 21 -15.12 17.90 -17.36
CA ILE A 21 -15.19 16.62 -18.07
C ILE A 21 -16.43 15.81 -17.64
N GLY A 22 -16.74 15.78 -16.34
CA GLY A 22 -17.78 14.90 -15.80
C GLY A 22 -19.21 15.32 -16.16
N VAL A 23 -19.49 16.63 -16.19
CA VAL A 23 -20.83 17.15 -16.57
C VAL A 23 -21.22 16.78 -18.00
N PRO A 24 -20.40 16.99 -19.05
CA PRO A 24 -20.79 16.59 -20.40
C PRO A 24 -20.88 15.06 -20.59
N VAL A 25 -20.16 14.27 -19.79
CA VAL A 25 -20.18 12.80 -19.90
C VAL A 25 -21.41 12.18 -19.23
N GLY A 26 -21.82 12.68 -18.05
CA GLY A 26 -22.87 12.04 -17.25
C GLY A 26 -23.81 12.99 -16.50
N GLY A 27 -23.68 14.30 -16.69
CA GLY A 27 -24.45 15.31 -15.97
C GLY A 27 -24.19 15.30 -14.46
N MET A 28 -25.07 15.95 -13.70
CA MET A 28 -24.98 16.00 -12.23
C MET A 28 -25.17 14.62 -11.58
N SER A 29 -26.04 13.78 -12.14
CA SER A 29 -26.26 12.41 -11.66
C SER A 29 -25.02 11.54 -11.87
N GLY A 30 -24.36 11.63 -13.02
CA GLY A 30 -23.11 10.93 -13.30
C GLY A 30 -21.97 11.35 -12.39
N LEU A 31 -21.86 12.65 -12.06
CA LEU A 31 -20.91 13.14 -11.06
C LEU A 31 -21.15 12.54 -9.67
N LEU A 32 -22.42 12.49 -9.22
CA LEU A 32 -22.76 11.89 -7.93
C LEU A 32 -22.44 10.39 -7.90
N VAL A 33 -22.81 9.65 -8.95
CA VAL A 33 -22.49 8.23 -9.08
C VAL A 33 -20.98 8.00 -9.09
N GLY A 34 -20.24 8.79 -9.88
CA GLY A 34 -18.78 8.73 -9.94
C GLY A 34 -18.13 9.04 -8.60
N PHE A 35 -18.64 10.02 -7.86
CA PHE A 35 -18.17 10.36 -6.53
C PHE A 35 -18.41 9.23 -5.52
N VAL A 36 -19.61 8.64 -5.50
CA VAL A 36 -19.93 7.48 -4.64
C VAL A 36 -19.04 6.30 -4.99
N LEU A 37 -18.87 6.00 -6.29
CA LEU A 37 -17.99 4.94 -6.77
C LEU A 37 -16.55 5.19 -6.31
N ALA A 38 -16.05 6.42 -6.45
CA ALA A 38 -14.71 6.79 -6.02
C ALA A 38 -14.53 6.60 -4.51
N LEU A 39 -15.52 6.98 -3.69
CA LEU A 39 -15.48 6.75 -2.24
C LEU A 39 -15.44 5.26 -1.91
N VAL A 40 -16.27 4.45 -2.56
CA VAL A 40 -16.29 3.00 -2.37
C VAL A 40 -14.95 2.38 -2.77
N MET A 41 -14.42 2.73 -3.95
CA MET A 41 -13.13 2.22 -4.43
C MET A 41 -11.99 2.62 -3.51
N ASN A 42 -11.94 3.87 -3.05
CA ASN A 42 -10.89 4.33 -2.13
C ASN A 42 -11.02 3.68 -0.75
N GLY A 43 -12.25 3.55 -0.23
CA GLY A 43 -12.51 2.84 1.02
C GLY A 43 -12.08 1.38 0.96
N PHE A 44 -12.41 0.69 -0.15
CA PHE A 44 -11.99 -0.68 -0.40
C PHE A 44 -10.46 -0.78 -0.52
N ALA A 45 -9.84 0.08 -1.33
CA ALA A 45 -8.39 0.11 -1.50
C ALA A 45 -7.66 0.38 -0.19
N TYR A 46 -8.17 1.27 0.66
CA TYR A 46 -7.60 1.55 1.97
C TYR A 46 -7.65 0.32 2.88
N TRP A 47 -8.82 -0.33 2.98
CA TRP A 47 -9.02 -1.43 3.93
C TRP A 47 -8.36 -2.74 3.49
N PHE A 48 -8.22 -2.96 2.19
CA PHE A 48 -7.68 -4.19 1.60
C PHE A 48 -6.35 -3.98 0.88
N SER A 49 -5.68 -2.83 1.10
CA SER A 49 -4.41 -2.47 0.45
C SER A 49 -3.35 -3.55 0.56
N ASP A 50 -3.18 -4.15 1.74
CA ASP A 50 -2.23 -5.24 1.99
C ASP A 50 -2.55 -6.47 1.12
N ARG A 51 -3.81 -6.90 1.09
CA ARG A 51 -4.24 -8.07 0.33
C ARG A 51 -4.12 -7.84 -1.17
N ILE A 52 -4.46 -6.65 -1.64
CA ILE A 52 -4.33 -6.27 -3.05
C ILE A 52 -2.86 -6.35 -3.48
N VAL A 53 -1.95 -5.76 -2.70
CA VAL A 53 -0.51 -5.76 -3.02
C VAL A 53 0.07 -7.17 -2.95
N LEU A 54 -0.27 -7.96 -1.93
CA LEU A 54 0.18 -9.35 -1.81
C LEU A 54 -0.29 -10.20 -3.00
N ALA A 55 -1.56 -10.05 -3.40
CA ALA A 55 -2.11 -10.76 -4.56
C ALA A 55 -1.44 -10.34 -5.87
N MET A 56 -1.23 -9.04 -6.08
CA MET A 56 -0.58 -8.50 -7.29
C MET A 56 0.88 -8.95 -7.42
N THR A 57 1.58 -9.12 -6.29
CA THR A 57 2.99 -9.53 -6.27
C THR A 57 3.18 -11.04 -6.18
N GLY A 58 2.11 -11.81 -5.99
CA GLY A 58 2.21 -13.25 -5.75
C GLY A 58 2.94 -13.60 -4.45
N ALA A 59 2.97 -12.67 -3.50
CA ALA A 59 3.61 -12.86 -2.21
C ALA A 59 2.86 -13.92 -1.39
N LYS A 60 3.60 -14.87 -0.82
CA LYS A 60 3.06 -15.91 0.04
C LYS A 60 3.46 -15.63 1.48
N GLU A 61 2.48 -15.50 2.36
CA GLU A 61 2.72 -15.42 3.80
C GLU A 61 3.39 -16.71 4.25
N VAL A 62 4.44 -16.57 5.06
CA VAL A 62 5.23 -17.68 5.59
C VAL A 62 5.11 -17.71 7.11
N SER A 63 5.25 -18.90 7.65
CA SER A 63 5.29 -19.16 9.09
C SER A 63 6.72 -19.07 9.64
N PRO A 64 6.88 -18.85 10.96
CA PRO A 64 8.19 -18.89 11.62
C PRO A 64 8.96 -20.21 11.41
N GLN A 65 8.27 -21.31 11.09
CA GLN A 65 8.89 -22.60 10.79
C GLN A 65 9.44 -22.66 9.36
N GLU A 66 8.79 -21.98 8.41
CA GLU A 66 9.21 -21.95 7.00
C GLU A 66 10.38 -20.99 6.76
N ALA A 67 10.43 -19.87 7.48
CA ALA A 67 11.48 -18.86 7.34
C ALA A 67 11.91 -18.27 8.71
N PRO A 68 12.53 -19.07 9.59
CA PRO A 68 12.83 -18.66 10.97
C PRO A 68 13.71 -17.42 11.04
N ASP A 69 14.75 -17.35 10.21
CA ASP A 69 15.70 -16.24 10.22
C ASP A 69 15.08 -14.92 9.78
N LEU A 70 14.27 -14.96 8.71
CA LEU A 70 13.54 -13.79 8.25
C LEU A 70 12.54 -13.31 9.32
N HIS A 71 11.83 -14.23 9.97
CA HIS A 71 10.91 -13.89 11.06
C HIS A 71 11.61 -13.27 12.26
N ARG A 72 12.82 -13.72 12.60
CA ARG A 72 13.64 -13.15 13.67
C ARG A 72 14.12 -11.75 13.31
N LEU A 73 14.62 -11.55 12.09
CA LEU A 73 15.10 -10.25 11.60
C LEU A 73 13.98 -9.19 11.62
N VAL A 74 12.81 -9.55 11.10
CA VAL A 74 11.63 -8.67 11.12
C VAL A 74 11.17 -8.37 12.55
N GLU A 75 11.24 -9.34 13.46
CA GLU A 75 10.88 -9.17 14.86
C GLU A 75 11.85 -8.26 15.61
N GLU A 76 13.15 -8.40 15.39
CA GLU A 76 14.18 -7.52 15.97
C GLU A 76 13.98 -6.07 15.51
N VAL A 77 13.76 -5.84 14.21
CA VAL A 77 13.51 -4.50 13.66
C VAL A 77 12.20 -3.91 14.19
N ALA A 78 11.12 -4.69 14.25
CA ALA A 78 9.85 -4.24 14.80
C ALA A 78 9.97 -3.90 16.30
N ALA A 79 10.68 -4.72 17.07
CA ALA A 79 10.92 -4.49 18.49
C ALA A 79 11.75 -3.21 18.73
N GLN A 80 12.80 -2.98 17.95
CA GLN A 80 13.60 -1.75 18.02
C GLN A 80 12.75 -0.51 17.70
N ALA A 81 11.83 -0.62 16.74
CA ALA A 81 10.89 0.44 16.38
C ALA A 81 9.69 0.57 17.34
N ARG A 82 9.56 -0.31 18.35
CA ARG A 82 8.40 -0.42 19.27
C ARG A 82 7.06 -0.61 18.53
N LEU A 83 7.10 -1.37 17.44
CA LEU A 83 5.94 -1.72 16.63
C LEU A 83 5.54 -3.18 16.86
N PRO A 84 4.24 -3.52 16.71
CA PRO A 84 3.84 -4.93 16.64
C PRO A 84 4.53 -5.61 15.46
N LYS A 85 4.88 -6.90 15.63
CA LYS A 85 5.50 -7.69 14.55
C LYS A 85 4.55 -7.78 13.35
N PRO A 86 4.95 -7.29 12.16
CA PRO A 86 4.15 -7.42 10.96
C PRO A 86 4.13 -8.88 10.47
N ARG A 87 3.16 -9.21 9.62
CA ARG A 87 3.18 -10.49 8.90
C ARG A 87 4.35 -10.51 7.94
N VAL A 88 4.87 -11.70 7.66
CA VAL A 88 6.04 -11.90 6.80
C VAL A 88 5.62 -12.68 5.57
N ALA A 89 6.02 -12.20 4.40
CA ALA A 89 5.73 -12.86 3.14
C ALA A 89 6.98 -12.97 2.26
N ILE A 90 7.02 -14.00 1.43
CA ILE A 90 8.08 -14.24 0.45
C ILE A 90 7.49 -14.19 -0.96
N ILE A 91 8.17 -13.46 -1.85
CA ILE A 91 7.87 -13.36 -3.27
C ILE A 91 8.91 -14.19 -4.03
N GLN A 92 8.44 -15.09 -4.88
CA GLN A 92 9.30 -15.89 -5.76
C GLN A 92 9.71 -15.04 -6.97
N ALA A 93 10.78 -14.27 -6.81
CA ALA A 93 11.33 -13.40 -7.86
C ALA A 93 12.84 -13.24 -7.68
N ASP A 94 13.58 -13.27 -8.80
CA ASP A 94 15.04 -13.15 -8.79
C ASP A 94 15.54 -11.72 -8.61
N GLN A 95 14.73 -10.73 -8.98
CA GLN A 95 15.08 -9.33 -8.79
C GLN A 95 15.06 -8.97 -7.30
N PRO A 96 16.19 -8.55 -6.71
CA PRO A 96 16.25 -8.25 -5.29
C PRO A 96 15.40 -7.02 -4.96
N ASN A 97 14.43 -7.22 -4.08
CA ASN A 97 13.54 -6.19 -3.57
C ASN A 97 12.89 -6.62 -2.24
N ALA A 98 12.45 -5.63 -1.46
CA ALA A 98 11.63 -5.78 -0.27
C ALA A 98 10.74 -4.55 -0.09
N PHE A 99 9.51 -4.75 0.41
CA PHE A 99 8.59 -3.65 0.72
C PHE A 99 7.73 -3.96 1.93
N ALA A 100 7.18 -2.91 2.54
CA ALA A 100 6.22 -3.01 3.64
C ALA A 100 4.91 -2.32 3.25
N THR A 101 3.77 -2.93 3.58
CA THR A 101 2.43 -2.39 3.29
C THR A 101 1.47 -2.70 4.45
N GLY A 102 0.34 -2.00 4.48
CA GLY A 102 -0.72 -2.19 5.47
C GLY A 102 -1.36 -0.87 5.90
N ARG A 103 -2.64 -0.92 6.23
CA ARG A 103 -3.43 0.28 6.60
C ARG A 103 -3.07 0.86 7.98
N ASP A 104 -2.52 0.03 8.87
CA ASP A 104 -2.05 0.42 10.21
C ASP A 104 -1.05 -0.63 10.73
N PRO A 105 -0.30 -0.35 11.82
CA PRO A 105 0.74 -1.28 12.32
C PRO A 105 0.25 -2.69 12.64
N LYS A 106 -1.02 -2.87 13.06
CA LYS A 106 -1.58 -4.19 13.37
C LYS A 106 -1.92 -5.00 12.12
N HIS A 107 -2.01 -4.35 10.97
CA HIS A 107 -2.33 -4.96 9.67
C HIS A 107 -1.12 -4.91 8.71
N ALA A 108 0.06 -4.60 9.23
CA ALA A 108 1.27 -4.47 8.44
C ALA A 108 1.79 -5.83 7.96
N VAL A 109 2.41 -5.81 6.78
CA VAL A 109 3.06 -6.95 6.14
C VAL A 109 4.39 -6.49 5.56
N VAL A 110 5.44 -7.27 5.78
CA VAL A 110 6.74 -7.12 5.13
C VAL A 110 6.90 -8.26 4.14
N ALA A 111 7.12 -7.93 2.87
CA ALA A 111 7.35 -8.89 1.81
C ALA A 111 8.79 -8.75 1.28
N VAL A 112 9.48 -9.87 1.14
CA VAL A 112 10.84 -9.94 0.60
C VAL A 112 10.88 -10.89 -0.59
N THR A 113 11.77 -10.63 -1.55
CA THR A 113 11.98 -11.50 -2.70
C THR A 113 13.00 -12.60 -2.41
N THR A 114 12.91 -13.75 -3.06
CA THR A 114 13.99 -14.76 -2.97
C THR A 114 15.31 -14.25 -3.53
N GLY A 115 15.27 -13.32 -4.50
CA GLY A 115 16.43 -12.60 -5.01
C GLY A 115 17.20 -11.84 -3.94
N ILE A 116 16.52 -11.05 -3.09
CA ILE A 116 17.21 -10.28 -2.03
C ILE A 116 17.80 -11.21 -0.97
N MET A 117 17.09 -12.30 -0.63
CA MET A 117 17.53 -13.28 0.37
C MET A 117 18.78 -14.06 -0.03
N ARG A 118 19.13 -14.12 -1.31
CA ARG A 118 20.37 -14.77 -1.79
C ARG A 118 21.58 -13.86 -1.81
N ILE A 119 21.37 -12.55 -1.76
CA ILE A 119 22.43 -11.54 -1.95
C ILE A 119 22.81 -10.90 -0.62
N LEU A 120 21.84 -10.70 0.26
CA LEU A 120 22.07 -10.06 1.55
C LEU A 120 22.25 -11.10 2.65
N ASP A 121 23.27 -10.87 3.48
CA ASP A 121 23.46 -11.56 4.74
C ASP A 121 22.58 -10.91 5.83
N GLU A 122 22.42 -11.61 6.95
CA GLU A 122 21.59 -11.14 8.07
C GLU A 122 22.22 -10.00 8.91
N ARG A 123 23.38 -9.46 8.49
CA ARG A 123 24.21 -8.53 9.27
C ARG A 123 24.56 -7.27 8.51
#